data_AF-A0A1M6LKD7-F1
#
_entry.id   AF-A0A1M6LKD7-F1
#
_cell.length_a   1.000
_cell.length_b   1.000
_cell.length_c   1.000
_cell.angle_alpha   90.00
_cell.angle_beta   90.00
_cell.angle_gamma   90.00
#
_symmetry.space_group_name_H-M   'P 1'
#
loop_
_entity.id
_entity.type
_entity.pdbx_description
1 polymer ?
#
loop_
_entity_poly.entity_id
_entity_poly.type
_entity_poly.pdbx_seq_one_letter_code
_entity_poly.pdbx_strand_id
1 'polypeptide(L)'
;MKRKILGLSVITILFISVVFLVKNYNRQILAYIPNVKDGTISVIDVLKKEQVDIINVGESASHGIATTIDGKKIYTGDLDNGRVLKRKNIWIS
;
A
#
# COMPACT_ATOMS: atom_id res chain seq x y z
N MET A 1 28.24 -33.57 -23.41
CA MET A 1 28.44 -32.45 -22.44
C MET A 1 27.37 -31.35 -22.49
N LYS A 2 26.84 -30.94 -23.66
CA LYS A 2 25.91 -29.79 -23.80
C LYS A 2 24.54 -29.93 -23.09
N ARG A 3 23.97 -31.14 -22.96
CA ARG A 3 22.67 -31.38 -22.29
C ARG A 3 22.69 -31.14 -20.78
N LYS A 4 23.83 -31.36 -20.10
CA LYS A 4 23.97 -31.13 -18.65
C LYS A 4 23.96 -29.63 -18.29
N ILE A 5 24.46 -28.78 -19.19
CA ILE A 5 24.52 -27.32 -19.01
C ILE A 5 23.14 -26.70 -19.19
N LEU A 6 22.35 -27.15 -20.19
CA LEU A 6 20.96 -26.70 -20.37
C LEU A 6 20.09 -26.99 -19.13
N GLY A 7 20.24 -28.17 -18.52
CA GLY A 7 19.46 -28.54 -17.33
C GLY A 7 19.76 -27.65 -16.12
N LEU A 8 21.03 -27.26 -15.93
CA LEU A 8 21.43 -26.39 -14.82
C LEU A 8 20.86 -24.97 -14.98
N SER A 9 20.91 -24.40 -16.20
CA SER A 9 20.35 -23.07 -16.48
C SER A 9 18.83 -23.00 -16.25
N VAL A 10 18.09 -24.05 -16.59
CA VAL A 10 16.63 -24.11 -16.36
C VAL A 10 16.32 -24.11 -14.86
N ILE A 11 17.06 -24.89 -14.06
CA ILE A 11 16.88 -24.92 -12.60
C ILE A 11 17.17 -23.55 -11.99
N THR A 12 18.21 -22.85 -12.45
CA THR A 12 18.55 -21.51 -11.96
C THR A 12 17.45 -20.49 -12.30
N ILE A 13 16.90 -20.53 -13.52
CA ILE A 13 15.80 -19.63 -13.94
C ILE A 13 14.53 -19.90 -13.12
N LEU A 14 14.20 -21.19 -12.90
CA LEU A 14 13.06 -21.57 -12.06
C LEU A 14 13.25 -21.07 -10.62
N PHE A 15 14.46 -21.21 -10.07
CA PHE A 15 14.78 -20.74 -8.72
C PHE A 15 14.62 -19.21 -8.59
N ILE A 16 15.17 -18.44 -9.53
CA ILE A 16 15.02 -16.97 -9.56
C ILE A 16 13.53 -16.59 -9.68
N SER A 17 12.78 -17.28 -10.54
CA SER A 17 11.34 -17.03 -10.73
C SER A 17 10.55 -17.30 -9.45
N VAL A 18 10.86 -18.39 -8.73
CA VAL A 18 10.23 -18.71 -7.45
C VAL A 18 10.55 -17.66 -6.39
N VAL A 19 11.81 -17.23 -6.27
CA VAL A 19 12.21 -16.17 -5.31
C VAL A 19 11.49 -14.85 -5.64
N PHE A 20 11.38 -14.50 -6.91
CA PHE A 20 10.63 -13.32 -7.37
C PHE A 20 9.14 -13.41 -7.01
N LEU A 21 8.51 -14.56 -7.27
CA LEU A 21 7.11 -14.79 -6.91
C LEU A 21 6.88 -14.69 -5.40
N VAL A 22 7.74 -15.32 -4.59
CA VAL A 22 7.63 -15.28 -3.12
C VAL A 22 7.78 -13.85 -2.59
N LYS A 23 8.69 -13.04 -3.14
CA LYS A 23 8.81 -11.62 -2.79
C LYS A 23 7.54 -10.83 -3.10
N ASN A 24 6.92 -11.09 -4.25
CA ASN A 24 5.69 -10.41 -4.67
C ASN A 24 4.41 -10.94 -4.00
N TYR A 25 4.49 -12.07 -3.29
CA TYR A 25 3.36 -12.67 -2.58
C TYR A 25 3.11 -12.08 -1.19
N ASN A 26 3.94 -11.15 -0.73
CA ASN A 26 3.70 -10.43 0.52
C ASN A 26 2.51 -9.49 0.35
N ARG A 27 1.33 -9.96 0.76
CA ARG A 27 0.15 -9.12 0.92
C ARG A 27 0.43 -8.08 2.02
N GLN A 28 0.56 -6.83 1.63
CA GLN A 28 0.53 -5.71 2.56
C GLN A 28 -0.90 -5.52 3.07
N ILE A 29 -1.08 -5.68 4.38
CA ILE A 29 -2.31 -5.30 5.06
C ILE A 29 -2.07 -3.90 5.60
N LEU A 30 -2.65 -2.91 4.92
CA LEU A 30 -2.51 -1.50 5.29
C LEU A 30 -3.72 -1.06 6.12
N ALA A 31 -3.45 -0.40 7.24
CA ALA A 31 -4.44 0.33 8.00
C ALA A 31 -4.30 1.84 7.71
N TYR A 32 -5.43 2.51 7.53
CA TYR A 32 -5.50 3.95 7.32
C TYR A 32 -6.09 4.60 8.57
N ILE A 33 -5.35 5.49 9.21
CA ILE A 33 -5.75 6.14 10.46
C ILE A 33 -5.82 7.64 10.20
N PRO A 34 -7.01 8.27 10.30
CA PRO A 34 -7.12 9.72 10.18
C PRO A 34 -6.47 10.38 11.40
N ASN A 35 -5.51 11.27 11.15
CA ASN A 35 -4.96 12.16 12.16
C ASN A 35 -5.90 13.36 12.24
N VAL A 36 -6.92 13.22 13.08
CA VAL A 36 -8.02 14.18 13.20
C VAL A 36 -7.48 15.55 13.58
N LYS A 37 -7.97 16.60 12.92
CA LYS A 37 -7.48 18.00 12.98
C LYS A 37 -6.16 18.31 12.28
N ASP A 38 -5.35 17.31 11.93
CA ASP A 38 -4.03 17.53 11.32
C ASP A 38 -4.05 17.49 9.78
N GLY A 39 -5.21 17.16 9.18
CA GLY A 39 -5.34 17.15 7.71
C GLY A 39 -4.58 16.01 7.03
N THR A 40 -4.19 14.98 7.79
CA THR A 40 -3.42 13.84 7.29
C THR A 40 -4.03 12.50 7.67
N ILE A 41 -3.63 11.44 6.96
CA ILE A 41 -3.98 10.05 7.24
C ILE A 41 -2.68 9.25 7.28
N SER A 42 -2.38 8.62 8.40
CA SER A 42 -1.26 7.69 8.52
C SER A 42 -1.57 6.36 7.86
N VAL A 43 -0.62 5.81 7.11
CA VAL A 43 -0.68 4.48 6.51
C VAL A 43 0.25 3.56 7.28
N ILE A 44 -0.33 2.55 7.92
CA ILE A 44 0.40 1.60 8.78
C ILE A 44 0.44 0.24 8.09
N ASP A 45 1.63 -0.34 7.94
CA ASP A 45 1.78 -1.75 7.63
C ASP A 45 1.51 -2.55 8.91
N VAL A 46 0.36 -3.24 8.94
CA VAL A 46 -0.14 -3.91 10.15
C VAL A 46 0.76 -5.06 10.57
N LEU A 47 1.42 -5.73 9.62
CA LEU A 47 2.29 -6.86 9.92
C LEU A 47 3.60 -6.40 10.54
N LYS A 48 4.16 -5.30 10.01
CA LYS A 48 5.39 -4.70 10.52
C LYS A 48 5.17 -3.79 11.73
N LYS A 49 3.93 -3.36 11.97
CA LYS A 49 3.54 -2.41 13.01
C LYS A 49 4.28 -1.07 12.87
N GLU A 50 4.49 -0.65 11.64
CA GLU A 50 5.23 0.58 11.33
C GLU A 50 4.40 1.47 10.39
N GLN A 51 4.57 2.78 10.53
CA GLN A 51 4.04 3.72 9.55
C GLN A 51 4.91 3.68 8.30
N VAL A 52 4.27 3.40 7.17
CA VAL A 52 4.94 3.27 5.87
C VAL A 52 4.67 4.46 4.95
N ASP A 53 3.64 5.27 5.23
CA ASP A 53 3.31 6.48 4.47
C ASP A 53 2.43 7.46 5.27
N ILE A 54 2.33 8.71 4.81
CA ILE A 54 1.38 9.73 5.28
C ILE A 54 0.71 10.37 4.08
N ILE A 55 -0.62 10.37 4.07
CA ILE A 55 -1.42 11.01 3.04
C ILE A 55 -1.90 12.37 3.54
N ASN A 56 -1.50 13.44 2.86
CA ASN A 56 -2.09 14.76 3.07
C ASN A 56 -3.42 14.86 2.30
N VAL A 57 -4.50 15.19 3.02
CA VAL A 57 -5.86 15.31 2.47
C VAL A 57 -6.39 16.74 2.49
N GLY A 58 -5.77 17.66 3.24
CA GLY A 58 -6.22 19.04 3.37
C GLY A 58 -5.77 19.66 4.70
N GLU A 59 -6.55 20.59 5.22
CA GLU A 59 -6.27 21.27 6.50
C GLU A 59 -6.73 20.45 7.71
N SER A 60 -7.88 19.79 7.62
CA SER A 60 -8.35 18.89 8.68
C SER A 60 -8.98 17.62 8.11
N ALA A 61 -8.75 16.51 8.82
CA ALA A 61 -9.35 15.22 8.52
C ALA A 61 -10.46 14.92 9.54
N SER A 62 -11.54 14.32 9.07
CA SER A 62 -12.62 13.80 9.91
C SER A 62 -12.26 12.44 10.52
N HIS A 63 -12.99 12.06 11.58
CA HIS A 63 -12.96 10.70 12.15
C HIS A 63 -13.36 9.63 11.13
N GLY A 64 -14.32 9.96 10.25
CA GLY A 64 -14.83 9.03 9.25
C GLY A 64 -14.00 9.02 7.99
N ILE A 65 -13.50 7.85 7.61
CA ILE A 65 -12.83 7.62 6.33
C ILE A 65 -13.46 6.43 5.59
N ALA A 66 -13.35 6.42 4.26
CA ALA A 66 -13.74 5.30 3.43
C ALA A 66 -12.80 5.11 2.24
N THR A 67 -12.53 3.86 1.87
CA THR A 67 -11.74 3.52 0.69
C THR A 67 -12.63 2.93 -0.41
N THR A 68 -12.19 3.04 -1.66
CA THR A 68 -12.82 2.29 -2.75
C THR A 68 -12.45 0.82 -2.69
N ILE A 69 -13.30 -0.05 -3.22
CA ILE A 69 -13.08 -1.51 -3.25
C ILE A 69 -11.76 -1.89 -3.96
N ASP A 70 -11.33 -1.07 -4.93
CA ASP A 70 -10.08 -1.24 -5.67
C ASP A 70 -8.85 -0.66 -4.94
N GLY A 71 -9.04 -0.06 -3.76
CA GLY A 71 -7.98 0.54 -2.95
C GLY A 71 -7.30 1.76 -3.58
N LYS A 72 -7.84 2.34 -4.67
CA LYS A 72 -7.16 3.44 -5.40
C LYS A 72 -7.50 4.82 -4.88
N LYS A 73 -8.57 4.96 -4.10
CA LYS A 73 -9.04 6.24 -3.56
C LYS A 73 -9.40 6.10 -2.09
N ILE A 74 -9.08 7.14 -1.33
CA ILE A 74 -9.55 7.35 0.04
C ILE A 74 -10.34 8.65 0.09
N TYR A 75 -11.41 8.63 0.87
CA TYR A 75 -12.29 9.75 1.12
C TYR A 75 -12.35 10.00 2.62
N THR A 76 -12.34 11.27 3.00
CA THR A 76 -12.61 11.72 4.36
C THR A 76 -13.41 13.01 4.32
N GLY A 77 -14.08 13.34 5.42
CA GLY A 77 -14.64 14.68 5.60
C GLY A 77 -13.55 15.68 5.94
N ASP A 78 -13.70 16.90 5.46
CA ASP A 78 -13.13 18.09 6.07
C ASP A 78 -13.93 18.38 7.34
N LEU A 79 -13.26 18.31 8.49
CA LEU A 79 -13.91 18.40 9.80
C LEU A 79 -14.50 19.79 10.05
N ASP A 80 -13.87 20.83 9.50
CA ASP A 80 -14.17 22.21 9.82
C ASP A 80 -15.12 22.84 8.80
N ASN A 81 -15.00 22.45 7.53
CA ASN A 81 -15.75 23.07 6.43
C ASN A 81 -16.89 22.20 5.88
N GLY A 82 -17.07 20.97 6.37
CA GLY A 82 -18.16 20.08 5.95
C GLY A 82 -18.08 19.64 4.49
N ARG A 83 -16.88 19.45 3.94
CA ARG A 83 -16.63 19.04 2.54
C ARG A 83 -16.07 17.62 2.48
N VAL A 84 -16.03 17.02 1.30
CA VAL A 84 -15.36 15.73 1.07
C VAL A 84 -13.97 15.96 0.47
N LEU A 85 -12.94 15.44 1.13
CA LEU A 85 -11.57 15.42 0.67
C LEU A 85 -11.27 14.07 0.01
N LYS A 86 -10.46 14.10 -1.05
CA LYS A 86 -10.14 12.91 -1.85
C LYS A 86 -8.67 12.92 -2.25
N ARG A 87 -7.99 11.81 -2.00
CA ARG A 87 -6.68 11.54 -2.64
C ARG A 87 -6.80 10.45 -3.70
N LYS A 88 -6.17 10.69 -4.85
CA LYS A 88 -6.02 9.73 -5.95
C LYS A 88 -4.62 9.12 -5.83
N ASN A 89 -4.55 7.79 -5.86
CA ASN A 89 -3.35 6.95 -5.72
C ASN A 89 -2.84 6.85 -4.27
N ILE A 90 -3.08 5.68 -3.67
CA ILE A 90 -2.69 5.31 -2.31
C ILE A 90 -1.56 4.27 -2.31
N TRP A 91 -0.92 4.06 -3.46
CA TRP A 91 0.16 3.09 -3.62
C TRP A 91 1.49 3.79 -3.42
N ILE A 92 2.30 3.22 -2.54
CA ILE A 92 3.69 3.60 -2.31
C ILE A 92 4.50 3.01 -3.47
N SER A 93 5.15 3.86 -4.27
CA SER A 93 6.08 3.43 -5.33
C SER A 93 7.44 3.08 -4.77
#